data_AF-A0A1G0KSV7-F1
#
_entry.id   AF-A0A1G0KSV7-F1
#
_cell.length_a   1.000
_cell.length_b   1.000
_cell.length_c   1.000
_cell.angle_alpha   90.00
_cell.angle_beta   90.00
_cell.angle_gamma   90.00
#
_symmetry.space_group_name_H-M   'P 1'
#
loop_
_entity.id
_entity.type
_entity.pdbx_description
1 polymer ?
#
loop_
_entity_poly.entity_id
_entity_poly.type
_entity_poly.pdbx_seq_one_letter_code
_entity_poly.pdbx_strand_id
1 'polypeptide(L)'
;MKKTVPNHDQAGFSLVELIVGGTLMMSMLLAGGVFMYNGAGKAGNLLEVATELGKAAARYNADTGLHPKYPSALFFKNLNTPGYTTEGVDATNTWQGPYIKGASSASSSYPLSSHVNGAEASFVVRTTGLPSGAVEGHAVQIGPLPQQVFLSMLSACNGTDYSAATAPTSHADGQKCSGLVTSTTAGATWVSSRWGGGYWTGGTVTTQYNVQYLYQVY
;
A
#
# COMPACT_ATOMS: atom_id res chain seq x y z
N MET A 1 -6.55 -78.23 25.32
CA MET A 1 -6.54 -77.62 23.96
C MET A 1 -5.88 -76.25 24.05
N LYS A 2 -4.69 -76.08 23.47
CA LYS A 2 -3.95 -74.80 23.43
C LYS A 2 -4.40 -74.01 22.20
N LYS A 3 -4.86 -72.77 22.39
CA LYS A 3 -5.32 -71.87 21.32
C LYS A 3 -4.15 -70.98 20.90
N THR A 4 -3.64 -71.17 19.70
CA THR A 4 -2.61 -70.34 19.06
C THR A 4 -3.26 -69.07 18.51
N VAL A 5 -2.69 -67.90 18.83
CA VAL A 5 -3.10 -66.59 18.31
C VAL A 5 -2.22 -66.28 17.09
N PRO A 6 -2.77 -65.77 15.96
CA PRO A 6 -1.98 -65.44 14.78
C PRO A 6 -1.19 -64.15 14.99
N ASN A 7 0.09 -64.19 14.58
CA ASN A 7 1.03 -63.08 14.62
C ASN A 7 0.77 -62.19 13.39
N HIS A 8 0.39 -60.93 13.59
CA HIS A 8 0.35 -59.93 12.52
C HIS A 8 1.77 -59.37 12.36
N ASP A 9 2.46 -59.76 11.29
CA ASP A 9 3.71 -59.09 10.88
C ASP A 9 3.38 -57.65 10.46
N GLN A 10 3.77 -56.70 11.31
CA GLN A 10 3.80 -55.29 10.95
C GLN A 10 4.94 -55.10 9.95
N ALA A 11 4.61 -54.98 8.66
CA ALA A 11 5.53 -54.43 7.67
C ALA A 11 5.81 -52.97 8.04
N GLY A 12 6.90 -52.76 8.77
CA GLY A 12 7.35 -51.42 9.16
C GLY A 12 7.56 -50.57 7.92
N PHE A 13 6.93 -49.40 7.91
CA PHE A 13 7.16 -48.35 6.91
C PHE A 13 8.68 -48.12 6.78
N SER A 14 9.23 -48.37 5.60
CA SER A 14 10.65 -48.14 5.37
C SER A 14 10.91 -46.64 5.43
N LEU A 15 11.95 -46.24 6.17
CA LEU A 15 12.40 -44.85 6.28
C LEU A 15 12.69 -44.24 4.89
N VAL A 16 13.07 -45.06 3.92
CA VAL A 16 13.28 -44.65 2.52
C VAL A 16 11.96 -44.23 1.85
N GLU A 17 10.87 -44.92 2.14
CA GLU A 17 9.55 -44.65 1.54
C GLU A 17 8.96 -43.32 2.07
N LEU A 18 9.25 -42.98 3.33
CA LEU A 18 8.88 -41.69 3.91
C LEU A 18 9.70 -40.53 3.33
N ILE A 19 10.99 -40.73 3.07
CA ILE A 19 11.84 -39.70 2.43
C ILE A 19 11.44 -39.48 0.97
N VAL A 20 11.21 -40.55 0.21
CA VAL A 20 10.82 -40.46 -1.20
C VAL A 20 9.41 -39.88 -1.34
N GLY A 21 8.44 -40.34 -0.54
CA GLY A 21 7.09 -39.78 -0.52
C GLY A 21 7.06 -38.31 -0.10
N GLY A 22 7.82 -37.95 0.95
CA GLY A 22 7.90 -36.58 1.44
C GLY A 22 8.53 -35.61 0.43
N THR A 23 9.62 -36.01 -0.22
CA THR A 23 10.30 -35.15 -1.21
C THR A 23 9.48 -34.94 -2.49
N LEU A 24 8.74 -35.96 -2.95
CA LEU A 24 7.84 -35.83 -4.10
C LEU A 24 6.61 -34.97 -3.82
N MET A 25 5.98 -35.11 -2.65
CA MET A 25 4.86 -34.22 -2.27
C MET A 25 5.34 -32.76 -2.08
N MET A 26 6.47 -32.56 -1.41
CA MET A 26 7.00 -31.21 -1.14
C MET A 26 7.40 -30.49 -2.43
N SER A 27 7.99 -31.19 -3.40
CA SER A 27 8.41 -30.60 -4.68
C SER A 27 7.22 -30.23 -5.59
N MET A 28 6.14 -31.02 -5.61
CA MET A 28 4.91 -30.65 -6.33
C MET A 28 4.18 -29.45 -5.69
N LEU A 29 4.15 -29.37 -4.35
CA LEU A 29 3.59 -28.22 -3.63
C LEU A 29 4.39 -26.93 -3.88
N LEU A 30 5.72 -27.02 -3.92
CA LEU A 30 6.59 -25.87 -4.20
C LEU A 30 6.51 -25.43 -5.68
N ALA A 31 6.36 -26.36 -6.63
CA ALA A 31 6.16 -26.03 -8.04
C ALA A 31 4.79 -25.38 -8.32
N GLY A 32 3.73 -25.76 -7.58
CA GLY A 32 2.41 -25.12 -7.65
C GLY A 32 2.35 -23.75 -6.97
N GLY A 33 3.20 -23.49 -5.96
CA GLY A 33 3.24 -22.23 -5.22
C GLY A 33 3.79 -21.04 -6.00
N VAL A 34 4.61 -21.25 -7.03
CA VAL A 34 5.22 -20.17 -7.82
C VAL A 34 4.21 -19.50 -8.77
N PHE A 35 3.13 -20.19 -9.15
CA PHE A 35 2.08 -19.62 -10.00
C PHE A 35 0.96 -18.88 -9.22
N MET A 36 1.06 -18.84 -7.88
CA MET A 36 0.11 -18.12 -7.02
C MET A 36 0.66 -16.79 -6.47
N TYR A 37 1.72 -16.24 -7.08
CA TYR A 37 2.17 -14.88 -6.79
C TYR A 37 1.23 -13.86 -7.45
N ASN A 38 0.00 -13.77 -6.94
CA ASN A 38 -0.98 -12.78 -7.36
C ASN A 38 -0.73 -11.47 -6.59
N GLY A 39 -0.83 -10.32 -7.26
CA GLY A 39 -0.56 -8.98 -6.68
C GLY A 39 -1.34 -8.65 -5.40
N ALA A 40 -2.35 -9.46 -5.06
CA ALA A 40 -3.12 -9.44 -3.82
C ALA A 40 -2.26 -9.40 -2.54
N GLY A 41 -1.16 -10.16 -2.47
CA GLY A 41 -0.28 -10.15 -1.30
C GLY A 41 0.42 -8.80 -1.08
N LYS A 42 0.78 -8.11 -2.18
CA LYS A 42 1.38 -6.78 -2.12
C LYS A 42 0.36 -5.71 -1.75
N ALA A 43 -0.83 -5.77 -2.35
CA ALA A 43 -1.92 -4.86 -2.04
C ALA A 43 -2.36 -4.93 -0.57
N GLY A 44 -2.43 -6.14 0.01
CA GLY A 44 -2.71 -6.34 1.43
C GLY A 44 -1.67 -5.68 2.34
N ASN A 45 -0.38 -5.92 2.09
CA ASN A 45 0.70 -5.28 2.86
C ASN A 45 0.69 -3.75 2.74
N LEU A 46 0.45 -3.22 1.54
CA LEU A 46 0.35 -1.78 1.32
C LEU A 46 -0.83 -1.16 2.08
N LEU A 47 -1.97 -1.85 2.09
CA LEU A 47 -3.15 -1.42 2.85
C LEU A 47 -2.91 -1.48 4.36
N GLU A 48 -2.19 -2.50 4.84
CA GLU A 48 -1.79 -2.59 6.25
C GLU A 48 -0.91 -1.40 6.65
N VAL A 49 0.10 -1.06 5.84
CA VAL A 49 0.95 0.12 6.07
C VAL A 49 0.14 1.42 6.02
N ALA A 50 -0.79 1.56 5.06
CA ALA A 50 -1.68 2.73 4.99
C ALA A 50 -2.51 2.89 6.26
N THR A 51 -3.06 1.77 6.74
CA THR A 51 -3.90 1.71 7.93
C THR A 51 -3.09 1.99 9.19
N GLU A 52 -1.87 1.47 9.30
CA GLU A 52 -0.96 1.73 10.41
C GLU A 52 -0.55 3.21 10.46
N LEU A 53 -0.16 3.79 9.32
CA LEU A 53 0.13 5.22 9.20
C LEU A 53 -1.06 6.10 9.59
N GLY A 54 -2.26 5.76 9.13
CA GLY A 54 -3.49 6.48 9.50
C GLY A 54 -3.81 6.37 11.00
N LYS A 55 -3.67 5.18 11.60
CA LYS A 55 -3.87 4.98 13.04
C LYS A 55 -2.83 5.74 13.87
N ALA A 56 -1.58 5.77 13.42
CA ALA A 56 -0.52 6.52 14.08
C ALA A 56 -0.75 8.03 13.98
N ALA A 57 -1.22 8.54 12.84
CA ALA A 57 -1.62 9.93 12.68
C ALA A 57 -2.82 10.31 13.58
N ALA A 58 -3.79 9.41 13.75
CA ALA A 58 -4.90 9.62 14.68
C ALA A 58 -4.42 9.69 16.15
N ARG A 59 -3.46 8.84 16.55
CA ARG A 59 -2.84 8.91 17.89
C ARG A 59 -2.03 10.19 18.07
N TYR A 60 -1.27 10.58 17.05
CA TYR A 60 -0.56 11.83 17.01
C TYR A 60 -1.50 13.02 17.25
N ASN A 61 -2.64 13.04 16.57
CA ASN A 61 -3.65 14.07 16.76
C ASN A 61 -4.25 14.03 18.17
N ALA A 62 -4.53 12.85 18.71
CA ALA A 62 -5.04 12.73 20.08
C ALA A 62 -4.06 13.31 21.13
N ASP A 63 -2.75 13.14 20.92
CA ASP A 63 -1.72 13.61 21.87
C ASP A 63 -1.36 15.09 21.69
N THR A 64 -1.34 15.57 20.45
CA THR A 64 -0.83 16.91 20.12
C THR A 64 -1.92 17.93 19.77
N GLY A 65 -3.13 17.48 19.43
CA GLY A 65 -4.20 18.29 18.86
C GLY A 65 -3.95 18.74 17.41
N LEU A 66 -2.90 18.23 16.76
CA LEU A 66 -2.42 18.66 15.44
C LEU A 66 -2.33 17.47 14.49
N HIS A 67 -2.17 17.72 13.18
CA HIS A 67 -2.00 16.65 12.20
C HIS A 67 -0.58 16.61 11.64
N PRO A 68 -0.01 15.42 11.45
CA PRO A 68 1.29 15.28 10.81
C PRO A 68 1.16 15.59 9.31
N LYS A 69 2.03 16.47 8.80
CA LYS A 69 2.14 16.76 7.37
C LYS A 69 2.94 15.68 6.63
N TYR A 70 3.89 15.06 7.32
CA TYR A 70 4.78 14.05 6.76
C TYR A 70 4.87 12.83 7.69
N PRO A 71 5.00 11.60 7.14
CA PRO A 71 5.22 10.39 7.94
C PRO A 71 6.39 10.49 8.91
N SER A 72 7.47 11.20 8.54
CA SER A 72 8.64 11.39 9.39
C SER A 72 8.35 12.02 10.77
N ALA A 73 7.33 12.87 10.89
CA ALA A 73 6.88 13.44 12.17
C ALA A 73 6.39 12.39 13.18
N LEU A 74 5.95 11.23 12.68
CA LEU A 74 5.50 10.10 13.50
C LEU A 74 6.65 9.33 14.14
N PHE A 75 7.85 9.40 13.55
CA PHE A 75 9.02 8.64 13.98
C PHE A 75 9.98 9.50 14.81
N PHE A 76 10.15 10.77 14.44
CA PHE A 76 11.19 11.62 14.99
C PHE A 76 10.63 12.85 15.70
N LYS A 77 10.95 12.98 16.99
CA LYS A 77 10.51 14.11 17.82
C LYS A 77 10.91 15.47 17.24
N ASN A 78 12.15 15.59 16.75
CA ASN A 78 12.68 16.85 16.21
C ASN A 78 12.05 17.29 14.87
N LEU A 79 11.23 16.43 14.25
CA LEU A 79 10.49 16.73 13.04
C LEU A 79 9.03 17.10 13.34
N ASN A 80 8.75 17.61 14.54
CA ASN A 80 7.44 18.08 14.97
C ASN A 80 7.36 19.60 15.05
N THR A 81 8.08 20.27 14.16
CA THR A 81 8.12 21.73 14.05
C THR A 81 6.97 22.24 13.17
N PRO A 82 6.72 23.57 13.12
CA PRO A 82 5.69 24.16 12.26
C PRO A 82 5.74 23.74 10.79
N GLY A 83 6.92 23.39 10.26
CA GLY A 83 7.05 22.93 8.87
C GLY A 83 6.50 21.53 8.60
N TYR A 84 6.26 20.75 9.66
CA TYR A 84 5.95 19.32 9.61
C TYR A 84 4.56 18.98 10.19
N THR A 85 3.84 19.98 10.69
CA THR A 85 2.41 19.88 11.04
C THR A 85 1.57 20.55 9.96
N THR A 86 0.34 20.09 9.77
CA THR A 86 -0.58 20.65 8.77
C THR A 86 -1.01 22.07 9.14
N GLU A 87 -1.19 22.32 10.43
CA GLU A 87 -1.67 23.59 10.99
C GLU A 87 -0.57 24.66 11.12
N GLY A 88 0.70 24.29 10.92
CA GLY A 88 1.81 25.23 11.07
C GLY A 88 2.19 25.55 12.52
N VAL A 89 1.94 24.62 13.44
CA VAL A 89 2.20 24.78 14.90
C VAL A 89 3.25 23.77 15.37
N ASP A 90 4.10 24.17 16.32
CA ASP A 90 5.11 23.29 16.92
C ASP A 90 4.46 22.29 17.90
N ALA A 91 4.62 21.00 17.62
CA ALA A 91 4.14 19.89 18.44
C ALA A 91 5.27 19.20 19.24
N THR A 92 6.50 19.71 19.20
CA THR A 92 7.68 19.06 19.80
C THR A 92 7.52 18.81 21.30
N ASN A 93 6.84 19.71 22.02
CA ASN A 93 6.64 19.60 23.47
C ASN A 93 5.46 18.68 23.85
N THR A 94 4.47 18.53 22.98
CA THR A 94 3.28 17.70 23.20
C THR A 94 3.42 16.29 22.64
N TRP A 95 4.41 16.07 21.77
CA TRP A 95 4.69 14.78 21.15
C TRP A 95 5.09 13.71 22.19
N GLN A 96 4.37 12.58 22.17
CA GLN A 96 4.60 11.42 23.04
C GLN A 96 5.05 10.16 22.29
N GLY A 97 5.31 10.28 20.98
CA GLY A 97 5.73 9.18 20.08
C GLY A 97 7.14 8.63 20.36
N PRO A 98 7.65 7.65 19.58
CA PRO A 98 7.28 7.31 18.21
C PRO A 98 5.97 6.51 18.10
N TYR A 99 5.14 6.87 17.13
CA TYR A 99 3.80 6.29 16.96
C TYR A 99 3.78 5.02 16.09
N ILE A 100 4.88 4.75 15.38
CA ILE A 100 5.09 3.57 14.53
C ILE A 100 6.46 2.98 14.85
N LYS A 101 6.56 1.65 14.82
CA LYS A 101 7.83 0.93 15.01
C LYS A 101 8.58 0.81 13.68
N GLY A 102 9.89 1.07 13.72
CA GLY A 102 10.76 1.03 12.54
C GLY A 102 10.99 2.44 12.02
N ALA A 103 12.17 2.99 12.28
CA ALA A 103 12.52 4.30 11.76
C ALA A 103 12.58 4.24 10.23
N SER A 104 11.59 4.85 9.58
CA SER A 104 11.74 5.30 8.20
C SER A 104 12.70 6.49 8.19
N SER A 105 13.37 6.72 7.06
CA SER A 105 14.23 7.89 6.89
C SER A 105 13.50 9.20 7.26
N ALA A 106 14.27 10.27 7.55
CA ALA A 106 13.74 11.62 7.78
C ALA A 106 13.10 12.27 6.53
N SER A 107 12.68 11.46 5.55
CA SER A 107 12.05 11.89 4.31
C SER A 107 10.63 12.42 4.57
N SER A 108 10.14 13.25 3.66
CA SER A 108 8.74 13.69 3.62
C SER A 108 7.76 12.56 3.27
N SER A 109 8.27 11.45 2.72
CA SER A 109 7.48 10.28 2.31
C SER A 109 8.02 9.02 2.98
N TYR A 110 7.14 8.06 3.25
CA TYR A 110 7.51 6.72 3.72
C TYR A 110 7.78 5.80 2.52
N PRO A 111 9.01 5.30 2.33
CA PRO A 111 9.34 4.49 1.16
C PRO A 111 8.69 3.09 1.26
N LEU A 112 8.05 2.65 0.17
CA LEU A 112 7.42 1.34 0.04
C LEU A 112 8.12 0.46 -0.99
N SER A 113 9.39 0.76 -1.27
CA SER A 113 10.21 0.09 -2.29
C SER A 113 10.38 -1.42 -2.06
N SER A 114 10.24 -1.88 -0.82
CA SER A 114 10.21 -3.30 -0.45
C SER A 114 8.99 -4.05 -0.99
N HIS A 115 7.88 -3.34 -1.27
CA HIS A 115 6.63 -3.93 -1.76
C HIS A 115 6.45 -3.67 -3.26
N VAL A 116 6.61 -2.40 -3.67
CA VAL A 116 6.47 -1.93 -5.04
C VAL A 116 7.59 -0.93 -5.31
N ASN A 117 8.40 -1.19 -6.34
CA ASN A 117 9.51 -0.32 -6.69
C ASN A 117 9.01 1.10 -7.02
N GLY A 118 9.58 2.09 -6.35
CA GLY A 118 9.23 3.51 -6.51
C GLY A 118 7.93 3.95 -5.84
N ALA A 119 7.20 3.07 -5.15
CA ALA A 119 6.02 3.48 -4.40
C ALA A 119 6.41 4.16 -3.08
N GLU A 120 5.64 5.18 -2.71
CA GLU A 120 5.80 5.91 -1.46
C GLU A 120 4.44 6.16 -0.82
N ALA A 121 4.42 6.31 0.51
CA ALA A 121 3.26 6.77 1.25
C ALA A 121 3.47 8.21 1.76
N SER A 122 2.47 9.06 1.62
CA SER A 122 2.47 10.45 2.10
C SER A 122 1.13 10.81 2.73
N PHE A 123 1.13 11.83 3.59
CA PHE A 123 -0.12 12.37 4.11
C PHE A 123 -0.65 13.45 3.17
N VAL A 124 -1.97 13.46 2.98
CA VAL A 124 -2.67 14.43 2.14
C VAL A 124 -3.91 14.92 2.87
N VAL A 125 -4.13 16.23 2.81
CA VAL A 125 -5.36 16.87 3.27
C VAL A 125 -6.32 16.97 2.10
N ARG A 126 -7.59 16.63 2.33
CA ARG A 126 -8.68 16.73 1.37
C ARG A 126 -9.73 17.68 1.89
N THR A 127 -10.23 18.52 0.98
CA THR A 127 -11.35 19.44 1.20
C THR A 127 -12.50 19.18 0.23
N THR A 128 -12.35 18.17 -0.64
CA THR A 128 -13.31 17.80 -1.68
C THR A 128 -13.44 16.30 -1.78
N GLY A 129 -14.60 15.82 -2.24
CA GLY A 129 -14.86 14.40 -2.39
C GLY A 129 -14.90 13.66 -1.05
N LEU A 130 -15.40 14.31 -0.01
CA LEU A 130 -15.60 13.77 1.33
C LEU A 130 -17.07 13.40 1.55
N PRO A 131 -17.40 12.55 2.53
CA PRO A 131 -18.78 12.29 2.92
C PRO A 131 -19.56 13.57 3.22
N SER A 132 -20.87 13.55 2.98
CA SER A 132 -21.74 14.72 3.19
C SER A 132 -21.61 15.27 4.62
N GLY A 133 -21.41 16.59 4.72
CA GLY A 133 -21.27 17.32 5.99
C GLY A 133 -19.82 17.52 6.44
N ALA A 134 -18.86 16.84 5.82
CA ALA A 134 -17.45 17.03 6.10
C ALA A 134 -16.84 18.20 5.32
N VAL A 135 -15.99 18.97 5.98
CA VAL A 135 -15.25 20.12 5.42
C VAL A 135 -13.79 19.76 5.15
N GLU A 136 -13.22 18.89 5.99
CA GLU A 136 -11.82 18.48 5.89
C GLU A 136 -11.66 16.98 6.18
N GLY A 137 -10.73 16.33 5.49
CA GLY A 137 -10.37 14.95 5.74
C GLY A 137 -8.90 14.70 5.52
N HIS A 138 -8.32 13.82 6.32
CA HIS A 138 -6.92 13.44 6.22
C HIS A 138 -6.80 12.02 5.70
N ALA A 139 -5.95 11.85 4.70
CA ALA A 139 -5.74 10.58 4.03
C ALA A 139 -4.25 10.22 3.97
N VAL A 140 -3.99 8.91 3.90
CA VAL A 140 -2.69 8.38 3.48
C VAL A 140 -2.77 8.10 1.99
N GLN A 141 -1.97 8.79 1.20
CA GLN A 141 -1.82 8.52 -0.23
C GLN A 141 -0.65 7.57 -0.45
N ILE A 142 -0.88 6.52 -1.23
CA ILE A 142 0.14 5.57 -1.67
C ILE A 142 0.23 5.59 -3.18
N GLY A 143 1.45 5.79 -3.70
CA GLY A 143 1.75 5.66 -5.12
C GLY A 143 3.15 6.18 -5.49
N PRO A 144 3.53 6.08 -6.77
CA PRO A 144 2.78 5.44 -7.87
C PRO A 144 2.71 3.91 -7.75
N LEU A 145 1.57 3.32 -8.14
CA LEU A 145 1.32 1.87 -8.15
C LEU A 145 1.06 1.34 -9.56
N PRO A 146 1.45 0.09 -9.87
CA PRO A 146 0.94 -0.63 -11.02
C PRO A 146 -0.59 -0.82 -10.93
N GLN A 147 -1.27 -0.75 -12.07
CA GLN A 147 -2.74 -0.83 -12.14
C GLN A 147 -3.33 -2.05 -11.41
N GLN A 148 -2.69 -3.22 -11.53
CA GLN A 148 -3.16 -4.46 -10.87
C GLN A 148 -3.10 -4.35 -9.33
N VAL A 149 -2.05 -3.73 -8.79
CA VAL A 149 -1.90 -3.51 -7.34
C VAL A 149 -2.89 -2.44 -6.88
N PHE A 150 -3.06 -1.37 -7.65
CA PHE A 150 -4.04 -0.31 -7.41
C PHE A 150 -5.47 -0.87 -7.28
N LEU A 151 -5.92 -1.66 -8.25
CA LEU A 151 -7.26 -2.25 -8.23
C LEU A 151 -7.42 -3.23 -7.06
N SER A 152 -6.44 -4.11 -6.86
CA SER A 152 -6.48 -5.05 -5.74
C SER A 152 -6.51 -4.35 -4.38
N MET A 153 -5.83 -3.21 -4.23
CA MET A 153 -5.81 -2.44 -2.99
C MET A 153 -7.14 -1.72 -2.75
N LEU A 154 -7.74 -1.13 -3.80
CA LEU A 154 -9.07 -0.54 -3.70
C LEU A 154 -10.12 -1.60 -3.34
N SER A 155 -10.07 -2.78 -3.99
CA SER A 155 -11.00 -3.85 -3.71
C SER A 155 -10.88 -4.35 -2.27
N ALA A 156 -9.66 -4.54 -1.78
CA ALA A 156 -9.41 -4.94 -0.40
C ALA A 156 -9.87 -3.89 0.62
N CYS A 157 -9.72 -2.61 0.30
CA CYS A 157 -10.04 -1.52 1.23
C CYS A 157 -11.54 -1.25 1.35
N ASN A 158 -12.28 -1.29 0.24
CA ASN A 158 -13.72 -1.01 0.24
C ASN A 158 -14.58 -2.27 0.31
N GLY A 159 -13.97 -3.46 0.17
CA GLY A 159 -14.70 -4.74 0.19
C GLY A 159 -15.56 -4.98 -1.04
N THR A 160 -15.22 -4.39 -2.18
CA THR A 160 -15.96 -4.50 -3.45
C THR A 160 -14.97 -4.56 -4.60
N ASP A 161 -15.17 -5.45 -5.58
CA ASP A 161 -14.28 -5.53 -6.72
C ASP A 161 -14.43 -4.34 -7.69
N TYR A 162 -13.31 -3.77 -8.11
CA TYR A 162 -13.28 -2.64 -9.05
C TYR A 162 -12.58 -2.97 -10.36
N SER A 163 -13.05 -2.31 -11.42
CA SER A 163 -12.31 -2.10 -12.65
C SER A 163 -11.70 -0.70 -12.65
N ALA A 164 -10.73 -0.43 -13.54
CA ALA A 164 -10.17 0.92 -13.65
C ALA A 164 -11.22 1.99 -14.00
N ALA A 165 -12.28 1.61 -14.71
CA ALA A 165 -13.37 2.52 -15.07
C ALA A 165 -14.36 2.79 -13.92
N THR A 166 -14.42 1.87 -12.94
CA THR A 166 -15.37 1.94 -11.82
C THR A 166 -14.70 2.24 -10.49
N ALA A 167 -13.38 2.43 -10.47
CA ALA A 167 -12.63 2.80 -9.29
C ALA A 167 -13.16 4.12 -8.71
N PRO A 168 -13.51 4.18 -7.42
CA PRO A 168 -14.06 5.39 -6.82
C PRO A 168 -13.00 6.47 -6.85
N THR A 169 -13.33 7.67 -7.32
CA THR A 169 -12.39 8.81 -7.37
C THR A 169 -12.53 9.75 -6.18
N SER A 170 -13.46 9.44 -5.28
CA SER A 170 -13.75 10.21 -4.07
C SER A 170 -14.24 9.29 -2.94
N HIS A 171 -14.38 9.87 -1.75
CA HIS A 171 -14.97 9.27 -0.56
C HIS A 171 -16.42 9.75 -0.32
N ALA A 172 -17.03 10.43 -1.30
CA ALA A 172 -18.33 11.08 -1.13
C ALA A 172 -19.47 10.11 -0.78
N ASP A 173 -19.42 8.87 -1.31
CA ASP A 173 -20.42 7.84 -1.03
C ASP A 173 -20.00 6.91 0.12
N GLY A 174 -19.05 7.34 0.96
CA GLY A 174 -18.62 6.62 2.15
C GLY A 174 -17.54 5.56 1.92
N GLN A 175 -16.88 5.57 0.75
CA GLN A 175 -15.75 4.67 0.48
C GLN A 175 -14.57 5.01 1.40
N LYS A 176 -13.90 3.98 1.95
CA LYS A 176 -12.71 4.15 2.80
C LYS A 176 -11.47 4.52 1.98
N CYS A 177 -11.35 3.92 0.81
CA CYS A 177 -10.31 4.25 -0.16
C CYS A 177 -10.89 4.86 -1.44
N SER A 178 -10.19 5.86 -1.95
CA SER A 178 -10.40 6.40 -3.29
C SER A 178 -9.15 6.24 -4.15
N GLY A 179 -9.34 6.15 -5.45
CA GLY A 179 -8.31 6.05 -6.45
C GLY A 179 -8.08 7.38 -7.16
N LEU A 180 -6.81 7.72 -7.38
CA LEU A 180 -6.38 8.87 -8.14
C LEU A 180 -5.52 8.39 -9.31
N VAL A 181 -6.00 8.61 -10.53
CA VAL A 181 -5.26 8.30 -11.76
C VAL A 181 -4.74 9.60 -12.35
N THR A 182 -3.42 9.78 -12.35
CA THR A 182 -2.75 10.94 -12.93
C THR A 182 -2.01 10.51 -14.20
N SER A 183 -2.40 11.06 -15.34
CA SER A 183 -1.72 10.84 -16.62
C SER A 183 -0.82 12.03 -16.91
N THR A 184 0.49 11.80 -16.94
CA THR A 184 1.46 12.83 -17.31
C THR A 184 1.93 12.56 -18.73
N THR A 185 1.65 13.47 -19.65
CA THR A 185 2.18 13.41 -21.02
C THR A 185 3.57 14.03 -21.04
N ALA A 186 4.61 13.21 -21.14
CA ALA A 186 5.97 13.70 -21.27
C ALA A 186 6.28 14.01 -22.75
N GLY A 187 6.57 15.29 -23.04
CA GLY A 187 7.44 15.68 -24.16
C GLY A 187 6.94 15.44 -25.58
N ALA A 188 5.74 15.91 -25.93
CA ALA A 188 5.49 16.18 -27.35
C ALA A 188 6.42 17.32 -27.78
N THR A 189 7.52 16.98 -28.46
CA THR A 189 8.51 17.95 -28.94
C THR A 189 8.30 18.14 -30.44
N TRP A 190 8.19 19.39 -30.89
CA TRP A 190 8.17 19.70 -32.31
C TRP A 190 9.59 19.63 -32.86
N VAL A 191 9.83 18.71 -33.79
CA VAL A 191 11.13 18.58 -34.46
C VAL A 191 11.03 19.30 -35.80
N SER A 192 11.67 20.47 -35.90
CA SER A 192 11.78 21.19 -37.17
C SER A 192 12.88 20.59 -38.05
N SER A 193 12.56 20.25 -39.30
CA SER A 193 13.57 19.89 -40.30
C SER A 193 14.17 21.15 -40.94
N ARG A 194 15.42 21.02 -41.39
CA ARG A 194 16.18 22.10 -42.04
C ARG A 194 15.54 22.63 -43.34
N TRP A 195 14.54 21.94 -43.88
CA TRP A 195 13.89 22.23 -45.16
C TRP A 195 12.44 22.71 -45.03
N GLY A 196 12.03 23.14 -43.83
CA GLY A 196 10.73 23.82 -43.64
C GLY A 196 9.53 22.92 -43.30
N GLY A 197 9.70 21.60 -43.27
CA GLY A 197 8.73 20.68 -42.67
C GLY A 197 9.06 20.37 -41.20
N GLY A 198 8.08 20.13 -40.35
CA GLY A 198 8.30 19.62 -39.00
C GLY A 198 7.32 18.50 -38.68
N TYR A 199 7.65 17.67 -37.68
CA TYR A 199 6.73 16.67 -37.14
C TYR A 199 6.82 16.64 -35.62
N TRP A 200 5.72 16.27 -34.96
CA TRP A 200 5.70 16.03 -33.52
C TRP A 200 6.29 14.65 -33.25
N THR A 201 7.27 14.54 -32.35
CA THR A 201 7.62 13.24 -31.77
C THR A 201 6.55 12.87 -30.76
N GLY A 202 6.03 11.63 -30.83
CA GLY A 202 5.01 11.14 -29.91
C GLY A 202 5.47 11.24 -28.46
N GLY A 203 4.69 11.93 -27.62
CA GLY A 203 4.94 11.97 -26.18
C GLY A 203 4.56 10.64 -25.53
N THR A 204 5.35 10.19 -24.56
CA THR A 204 4.98 9.03 -23.74
C THR A 204 3.99 9.49 -22.68
N VAL A 205 2.79 8.90 -22.69
CA VAL A 205 1.81 9.09 -21.61
C VAL A 205 2.14 8.09 -20.51
N THR A 206 2.61 8.59 -19.37
CA THR A 206 2.81 7.78 -18.18
C THR A 206 1.60 7.93 -17.28
N THR A 207 0.81 6.86 -17.16
CA THR A 207 -0.31 6.80 -16.21
C THR A 207 0.19 6.31 -14.87
N GLN A 208 0.00 7.13 -13.83
CA GLN A 208 0.30 6.79 -12.45
C GLN A 208 -1.00 6.56 -11.69
N TYR A 209 -1.04 5.46 -10.93
CA TYR A 209 -2.17 5.12 -10.08
C TYR A 209 -1.79 5.34 -8.62
N ASN A 210 -2.64 6.03 -7.88
CA ASN A 210 -2.46 6.27 -6.45
C ASN A 210 -3.73 5.87 -5.70
N VAL A 211 -3.60 5.35 -4.49
CA VAL A 211 -4.72 5.05 -3.60
C VAL A 211 -4.65 5.98 -2.39
N GLN A 212 -5.79 6.57 -2.02
CA GLN A 212 -5.93 7.39 -0.81
C GLN A 212 -6.80 6.65 0.20
N TYR A 213 -6.26 6.35 1.37
CA TYR A 213 -6.98 5.81 2.52
C TYR A 213 -7.37 6.94 3.47
N LEU A 214 -8.67 7.20 3.60
CA LEU A 214 -9.19 8.26 4.48
C LEU A 214 -9.24 7.75 5.91
N TYR A 215 -8.48 8.38 6.82
CA TYR A 215 -8.37 7.94 8.21
C TYR A 215 -9.06 8.88 9.20
N GLN A 216 -9.33 10.13 8.82
CA GLN A 216 -10.00 11.10 9.67
C GLN A 216 -10.80 12.11 8.83
N VAL A 217 -11.95 12.54 9.35
CA VAL A 217 -12.90 13.44 8.68
C VAL A 217 -13.50 14.37 9.73
N TYR A 218 -13.68 15.64 9.37
CA TYR A 218 -14.19 16.73 10.20
C TYR A 218 -15.34 17.46 9.54
#